data_AF-A0A949DIQ4-F1
#
_entry.id   AF-A0A949DIQ4-F1
#
_cell.length_a   1.000
_cell.length_b   1.000
_cell.length_c   1.000
_cell.angle_alpha   90.00
_cell.angle_beta   90.00
_cell.angle_gamma   90.00
#
_symmetry.space_group_name_H-M   'P 1'
#
loop_
_entity.id
_entity.type
_entity.pdbx_description
1 polymer ?
#
loop_
_entity_poly.entity_id
_entity_poly.type
_entity_poly.pdbx_seq_one_letter_code
_entity_poly.pdbx_strand_id
1 'polypeptide(L)'
;LGIIQKRGLLDIKAVRTTAQKAVDTWEREIKYKYCTEFLIKGKDLALKKIEDELAKHGDCAIVVGSKELAKCHVHTNEPDKVKKYAATLGEVDKVKINDMDKQHQTLLMEKEVGEAVRVKELGIIAVSTGEGWSKILKSMGADEILGGPKKLKPSVEDISKTIEETEAKNIILLPNDGDIIPAAEKAAELSKKKVEVVSTKSIPQGLAALMNYNPEAGIEENKEFMNQALGRIKTGQVAKAARIAKYREFKIRKGEIIGLYRKEVKVKGKKPQSVALDLIKEMVKEGDSIITLYYGRGVRTKRANQLLSQVKEKYPNLDVQIYFGGQPHYYYIISVE
;
A
#
# COMPACT_ATOMS: atom_id res chain seq x y z
N LEU A 1 20.27 59.62 1.87
CA LEU A 1 20.47 59.32 0.44
C LEU A 1 21.62 58.32 0.31
N GLY A 2 21.32 57.12 -0.17
CA GLY A 2 22.33 56.13 -0.58
C GLY A 2 22.66 55.06 0.46
N ILE A 3 22.20 53.83 0.17
CA ILE A 3 22.98 52.59 0.00
C ILE A 3 21.98 51.41 0.14
N ILE A 4 22.25 50.32 -0.59
CA ILE A 4 21.50 49.06 -0.76
C ILE A 4 20.52 49.06 -1.95
N GLN A 5 21.10 49.04 -3.15
CA GLN A 5 20.49 48.49 -4.36
C GLN A 5 21.50 47.52 -4.99
N LYS A 6 21.00 46.39 -5.53
CA LYS A 6 21.70 45.30 -6.26
C LYS A 6 22.21 44.11 -5.42
N ARG A 7 21.30 43.17 -5.14
CA ARG A 7 21.57 41.72 -5.13
C ARG A 7 20.23 40.99 -5.27
N GLY A 8 19.85 40.66 -6.50
CA GLY A 8 18.58 39.97 -6.75
C GLY A 8 18.18 39.94 -8.21
N LEU A 9 19.08 39.50 -9.10
CA LEU A 9 18.75 39.29 -10.52
C LEU A 9 19.62 38.23 -11.23
N LEU A 10 20.50 37.56 -10.50
CA LEU A 10 21.28 36.41 -10.98
C LEU A 10 20.82 35.18 -10.20
N ASP A 11 19.78 34.51 -10.72
CA ASP A 11 19.62 33.03 -10.69
C ASP A 11 18.24 32.51 -11.12
N ILE A 12 17.33 33.38 -11.58
CA ILE A 12 16.01 32.93 -12.09
C ILE A 12 16.16 32.10 -13.38
N LYS A 13 17.22 32.28 -14.18
CA LYS A 13 17.49 31.44 -15.37
C LYS A 13 18.09 30.07 -15.04
N ALA A 14 18.91 29.96 -13.99
CA ALA A 14 19.53 28.68 -13.60
C ALA A 14 18.51 27.71 -12.98
N VAL A 15 17.56 28.23 -12.19
CA VAL A 15 16.45 27.44 -11.64
C VAL A 15 15.51 26.93 -12.74
N ARG A 16 15.22 27.76 -13.76
CA ARG A 16 14.35 27.40 -14.89
C ARG A 16 14.92 26.27 -15.75
N THR A 17 16.24 26.16 -15.86
CA THR A 17 16.92 25.14 -16.69
C THR A 17 17.05 23.79 -15.98
N THR A 18 17.04 23.79 -14.65
CA THR A 18 17.13 22.57 -13.83
C THR A 18 15.75 21.91 -13.63
N ALA A 19 14.69 22.73 -13.52
CA ALA A 19 13.31 22.24 -13.52
C ALA A 19 12.94 21.58 -14.87
N GLN A 20 13.31 22.18 -16.00
CA GLN A 20 13.06 21.58 -17.32
C GLN A 20 13.78 20.22 -17.50
N LYS A 21 15.00 20.08 -16.98
CA LYS A 21 15.77 18.81 -17.03
C LYS A 21 15.29 17.73 -16.04
N ALA A 22 14.62 18.12 -14.96
CA ALA A 22 14.01 17.17 -14.02
C ALA A 22 12.64 16.67 -14.52
N VAL A 23 11.95 17.46 -15.36
CA VAL A 23 10.71 17.07 -16.04
C VAL A 23 10.97 16.01 -17.13
N ASP A 24 12.10 16.10 -17.84
CA ASP A 24 12.49 15.12 -18.88
C ASP A 24 12.86 13.70 -18.37
N THR A 25 12.97 13.48 -17.06
CA THR A 25 13.40 12.15 -16.53
C THR A 25 12.27 11.28 -16.00
N TRP A 26 11.01 11.71 -16.14
CA TRP A 26 9.83 10.93 -15.73
C TRP A 26 8.82 10.69 -16.86
N GLU A 27 9.24 10.84 -18.13
CA GLU A 27 8.55 10.21 -19.26
C GLU A 27 8.78 8.69 -19.23
N ARG A 28 8.12 7.99 -18.30
CA ARG A 28 7.69 6.64 -18.64
C ARG A 28 6.52 6.83 -19.60
N GLU A 29 6.72 6.53 -20.88
CA GLU A 29 5.65 6.42 -21.87
C GLU A 29 4.42 5.77 -21.22
N ILE A 30 3.33 6.54 -21.05
CA ILE A 30 2.09 6.05 -20.46
C ILE A 30 1.47 5.11 -21.51
N LYS A 31 1.76 3.81 -21.36
CA LYS A 31 1.28 2.77 -22.27
C LYS A 31 -0.24 2.58 -22.22
N TYR A 32 -0.85 2.87 -21.07
CA TYR A 32 -2.28 2.77 -20.83
C TYR A 32 -2.82 4.06 -20.24
N LYS A 33 -3.80 4.66 -20.91
CA LYS A 33 -4.29 6.01 -20.63
C LYS A 33 -5.24 6.09 -19.44
N TYR A 34 -6.07 5.06 -19.21
CA TYR A 34 -7.12 5.12 -18.20
C TYR A 34 -6.78 4.28 -16.98
N CYS A 35 -6.83 4.89 -15.80
CA CYS A 35 -6.94 4.20 -14.53
C CYS A 35 -8.42 3.82 -14.30
N THR A 36 -8.70 2.52 -14.20
CA THR A 36 -10.05 1.97 -14.01
C THR A 36 -10.14 1.24 -12.68
N GLU A 37 -10.96 1.77 -11.78
CA GLU A 37 -11.23 1.23 -10.44
C GLU A 37 -12.72 0.88 -10.32
N PHE A 38 -13.04 -0.23 -9.67
CA PHE A 38 -14.43 -0.64 -9.40
C PHE A 38 -14.50 -1.69 -8.29
N LEU A 39 -15.68 -1.80 -7.67
CA LEU A 39 -16.03 -2.88 -6.76
C LEU A 39 -16.86 -3.94 -7.50
N ILE A 40 -16.65 -5.21 -7.18
CA ILE A 40 -17.52 -6.32 -7.57
C ILE A 40 -18.09 -6.93 -6.29
N LYS A 41 -19.41 -6.89 -6.14
CA LYS A 41 -20.15 -7.66 -5.13
C LYS A 41 -20.67 -8.93 -5.80
N GLY A 42 -20.33 -10.09 -5.27
CA GLY A 42 -20.69 -11.37 -5.89
C GLY A 42 -20.69 -12.51 -4.88
N LYS A 43 -20.81 -13.73 -5.39
CA LYS A 43 -20.61 -14.96 -4.62
C LYS A 43 -19.47 -15.73 -5.25
N ASP A 44 -18.57 -16.25 -4.42
CA ASP A 44 -17.42 -17.07 -4.85
C ASP A 44 -16.48 -16.39 -5.86
N LEU A 45 -16.25 -15.08 -5.70
CA LEU A 45 -15.31 -14.33 -6.53
C LEU A 45 -13.90 -14.92 -6.45
N ALA A 46 -13.43 -15.43 -7.60
CA ALA A 46 -12.09 -15.98 -7.73
C ALA A 46 -11.07 -14.86 -8.00
N LEU A 47 -10.70 -14.11 -6.96
CA LEU A 47 -9.89 -12.88 -7.05
C LEU A 47 -8.65 -13.01 -7.96
N LYS A 48 -7.91 -14.12 -7.85
CA LYS A 48 -6.74 -14.35 -8.72
C LYS A 48 -7.12 -14.52 -10.21
N LYS A 49 -8.22 -15.21 -10.52
CA LYS A 49 -8.71 -15.33 -11.91
C LYS A 49 -9.14 -13.98 -12.45
N ILE A 50 -9.79 -13.16 -11.61
CA ILE A 50 -10.18 -11.80 -11.95
C ILE A 50 -8.95 -10.97 -12.25
N GLU A 51 -7.94 -10.98 -11.36
CA GLU A 51 -6.66 -10.28 -11.56
C GLU A 51 -5.95 -10.72 -12.83
N ASP A 52 -5.87 -12.04 -13.07
CA ASP A 52 -5.23 -12.61 -14.26
C ASP A 52 -5.97 -12.22 -15.55
N GLU A 53 -7.30 -12.10 -15.51
CA GLU A 53 -8.08 -11.61 -16.65
C GLU A 53 -7.87 -10.10 -16.87
N LEU A 54 -7.93 -9.30 -15.81
CA LEU A 54 -7.66 -7.86 -15.88
C LEU A 54 -6.25 -7.57 -16.39
N ALA A 55 -5.26 -8.38 -16.01
CA ALA A 55 -3.88 -8.29 -16.46
C ALA A 55 -3.71 -8.52 -17.97
N LYS A 56 -4.70 -9.14 -18.66
CA LYS A 56 -4.70 -9.25 -20.13
C LYS A 56 -5.14 -7.97 -20.82
N HIS A 57 -5.88 -7.12 -20.12
CA HIS A 57 -6.46 -5.88 -20.63
C HIS A 57 -5.65 -4.64 -20.27
N GLY A 58 -4.54 -4.77 -19.56
CA GLY A 58 -3.83 -3.64 -19.00
C GLY A 58 -2.55 -3.97 -18.25
N ASP A 59 -2.00 -2.99 -17.55
CA ASP A 59 -0.99 -3.22 -16.52
C ASP A 59 -1.50 -2.83 -15.13
N CYS A 60 -0.68 -3.12 -14.11
CA CYS A 60 -0.98 -2.83 -12.71
C CYS A 60 -2.33 -3.40 -12.25
N ALA A 61 -2.78 -4.51 -12.84
CA ALA A 61 -3.98 -5.21 -12.40
C ALA A 61 -3.81 -5.66 -10.94
N ILE A 62 -4.65 -5.12 -10.07
CA ILE A 62 -4.67 -5.43 -8.64
C ILE A 62 -6.12 -5.74 -8.29
N VAL A 63 -6.33 -6.92 -7.70
CA VAL A 63 -7.64 -7.34 -7.19
C VAL A 63 -7.43 -7.78 -5.77
N VAL A 64 -8.09 -7.09 -4.83
CA VAL A 64 -7.98 -7.37 -3.40
C VAL A 64 -9.36 -7.45 -2.78
N GLY A 65 -9.51 -8.28 -1.75
CA GLY A 65 -10.76 -8.45 -1.01
C GLY A 65 -11.07 -9.89 -0.71
N SER A 66 -12.35 -10.24 -0.70
CA SER A 66 -12.85 -11.56 -0.37
C SER A 66 -13.64 -12.20 -1.52
N LYS A 67 -14.12 -13.43 -1.29
CA LYS A 67 -15.02 -14.13 -2.21
C LYS A 67 -16.37 -13.43 -2.42
N GLU A 68 -16.73 -12.47 -1.57
CA GLU A 68 -18.02 -11.76 -1.64
C GLU A 68 -17.87 -10.32 -2.14
N LEU A 69 -16.69 -9.71 -1.95
CA LEU A 69 -16.41 -8.34 -2.33
C LEU A 69 -14.97 -8.20 -2.83
N ALA A 70 -14.81 -7.80 -4.09
CA ALA A 70 -13.52 -7.51 -4.70
C ALA A 70 -13.40 -6.03 -5.03
N LYS A 71 -12.28 -5.39 -4.65
CA LYS A 71 -11.86 -4.09 -5.18
C LYS A 71 -10.81 -4.33 -6.26
N CYS A 72 -11.12 -3.84 -7.46
CA CYS A 72 -10.31 -4.03 -8.66
C CYS A 72 -9.72 -2.70 -9.11
N HIS A 73 -8.48 -2.75 -9.58
CA HIS A 73 -7.75 -1.64 -10.19
C HIS A 73 -7.00 -2.16 -11.40
N VAL A 74 -7.06 -1.46 -12.54
CA VAL A 74 -6.24 -1.77 -13.72
C VAL A 74 -6.01 -0.50 -14.54
N HIS A 75 -4.79 -0.35 -15.08
CA HIS A 75 -4.55 0.66 -16.11
C HIS A 75 -4.81 0.05 -17.48
N THR A 76 -5.77 0.60 -18.21
CA THR A 76 -6.22 0.05 -19.50
C THR A 76 -6.53 1.16 -20.49
N ASN A 77 -6.53 0.84 -21.79
CA ASN A 77 -7.08 1.71 -22.84
C ASN A 77 -8.56 1.38 -23.12
N GLU A 78 -9.10 0.33 -22.52
CA GLU A 78 -10.42 -0.22 -22.81
C GLU A 78 -11.27 -0.42 -21.52
N PRO A 79 -11.56 0.66 -20.76
CA PRO A 79 -12.27 0.57 -19.48
C PRO A 79 -13.64 -0.12 -19.60
N ASP A 80 -14.33 0.08 -20.72
CA ASP A 80 -15.64 -0.55 -20.96
C ASP A 80 -15.56 -2.08 -21.09
N LYS A 81 -14.47 -2.62 -21.65
CA LYS A 81 -14.28 -4.07 -21.74
C LYS A 81 -14.08 -4.68 -20.37
N VAL A 82 -13.26 -4.04 -19.55
CA VAL A 82 -13.01 -4.45 -18.17
C VAL A 82 -14.30 -4.38 -17.33
N LYS A 83 -15.07 -3.30 -17.46
CA LYS A 83 -16.36 -3.15 -16.77
C LYS A 83 -17.37 -4.23 -17.20
N LYS A 84 -17.46 -4.52 -18.51
CA LYS A 84 -18.32 -5.58 -19.05
C LYS A 84 -17.93 -6.94 -18.47
N TYR A 85 -16.64 -7.25 -18.43
CA TYR A 85 -16.14 -8.47 -17.78
C TYR A 85 -16.55 -8.52 -16.30
N ALA A 86 -16.33 -7.45 -15.54
CA ALA A 86 -16.70 -7.37 -14.12
C ALA A 86 -18.20 -7.63 -13.89
N ALA A 87 -19.07 -7.10 -14.77
CA ALA A 87 -20.51 -7.32 -14.71
C ALA A 87 -20.95 -8.77 -14.95
N THR A 88 -20.10 -9.61 -15.55
CA THR A 88 -20.37 -11.06 -15.67
C THR A 88 -20.14 -11.83 -14.38
N LEU A 89 -19.42 -11.22 -13.41
CA LEU A 89 -19.01 -11.86 -12.17
C LEU A 89 -19.93 -11.50 -10.98
N GLY A 90 -20.68 -10.41 -11.08
CA GLY A 90 -21.53 -9.90 -10.01
C GLY A 90 -22.00 -8.46 -10.24
N GLU A 91 -22.53 -7.85 -9.19
CA GLU A 91 -22.91 -6.44 -9.19
C GLU A 91 -21.65 -5.56 -9.16
N VAL A 92 -21.53 -4.64 -10.12
CA VAL A 92 -20.42 -3.70 -10.21
C VAL A 92 -20.83 -2.36 -9.59
N ASP A 93 -20.06 -1.90 -8.62
CA ASP A 93 -20.32 -0.68 -7.85
C ASP A 93 -19.08 0.24 -7.84
N LYS A 94 -19.27 1.52 -7.53
CA LYS A 94 -18.21 2.55 -7.40
C LYS A 94 -17.19 2.58 -8.55
N VAL A 95 -17.68 2.51 -9.79
CA VAL A 95 -16.83 2.57 -10.99
C VAL A 95 -16.22 3.97 -11.14
N LYS A 96 -14.90 4.03 -11.23
CA LYS A 96 -14.12 5.25 -11.48
C LYS A 96 -13.18 5.02 -12.65
N ILE A 97 -13.27 5.87 -13.67
CA ILE A 97 -12.41 5.83 -14.86
C ILE A 97 -11.74 7.21 -14.97
N ASN A 98 -10.43 7.26 -14.77
CA ASN A 98 -9.66 8.50 -14.81
C ASN A 98 -8.65 8.45 -15.96
N ASP A 99 -8.64 9.47 -16.80
CA ASP A 99 -7.60 9.70 -17.80
C ASP A 99 -6.34 10.21 -17.07
N MET A 100 -5.30 9.38 -17.01
CA MET A 100 -4.09 9.66 -16.22
C MET A 100 -3.29 10.83 -16.81
N ASP A 101 -3.31 10.99 -18.14
CA ASP A 101 -2.66 12.13 -18.81
C ASP A 101 -3.39 13.42 -18.50
N LYS A 102 -4.73 13.43 -18.63
CA LYS A 102 -5.52 14.61 -18.29
C LYS A 102 -5.45 14.93 -16.81
N GLN A 103 -5.47 13.93 -15.93
CA GLN A 103 -5.31 14.17 -14.49
C GLN A 103 -3.94 14.80 -14.21
N HIS A 104 -2.87 14.33 -14.85
CA HIS A 104 -1.55 14.93 -14.72
C HIS A 104 -1.51 16.36 -15.27
N GLN A 105 -2.04 16.59 -16.48
CA GLN A 105 -2.09 17.90 -17.11
C GLN A 105 -2.98 18.90 -16.35
N THR A 106 -4.13 18.46 -15.84
CA THR A 106 -5.00 19.27 -14.98
C THR A 106 -4.29 19.63 -13.68
N LEU A 107 -3.63 18.67 -13.01
CA LEU A 107 -2.82 18.96 -11.82
C LEU A 107 -1.65 19.93 -12.11
N LEU A 108 -1.09 19.91 -13.32
CA LEU A 108 -0.04 20.86 -13.73
C LEU A 108 -0.62 22.24 -14.07
N MET A 109 -1.75 22.30 -14.77
CA MET A 109 -2.43 23.54 -15.15
C MET A 109 -3.08 24.24 -13.94
N GLU A 110 -3.64 23.49 -12.99
CA GLU A 110 -4.16 24.00 -11.71
C GLU A 110 -3.04 24.56 -10.80
N LYS A 111 -1.79 24.11 -11.00
CA LYS A 111 -0.62 24.69 -10.32
C LYS A 111 -0.11 25.97 -10.99
N GLU A 112 -0.38 26.16 -12.29
CA GLU A 112 0.07 27.33 -13.06
C GLU A 112 -0.96 28.47 -13.11
N VAL A 113 -2.26 28.15 -13.00
CA VAL A 113 -3.36 29.13 -12.96
C VAL A 113 -3.95 29.10 -11.56
N GLY A 114 -3.62 30.10 -10.74
CA GLY A 114 -4.03 30.22 -9.33
C GLY A 114 -5.53 30.46 -9.12
N GLU A 115 -6.38 29.54 -9.57
CA GLU A 115 -7.79 29.44 -9.19
C GLU A 115 -7.98 28.27 -8.22
N ALA A 116 -8.81 28.48 -7.21
CA ALA A 116 -8.92 27.67 -6.00
C ALA A 116 -8.97 26.16 -6.29
N VAL A 117 -7.82 25.48 -6.07
CA VAL A 117 -7.71 24.03 -5.92
C VAL A 117 -8.88 23.59 -5.06
N ARG A 118 -9.77 22.74 -5.58
CA ARG A 118 -10.79 22.08 -4.76
C ARG A 118 -10.05 21.20 -3.77
N VAL A 119 -9.69 21.77 -2.62
CA VAL A 119 -8.99 21.07 -1.55
C VAL A 119 -9.82 19.85 -1.20
N LYS A 120 -9.24 18.67 -1.37
CA LYS A 120 -9.91 17.40 -1.10
C LYS A 120 -10.38 17.41 0.35
N GLU A 121 -11.62 16.96 0.60
CA GLU A 121 -12.16 16.99 1.97
C GLU A 121 -11.37 16.04 2.90
N LEU A 122 -10.98 14.87 2.38
CA LEU A 122 -10.17 13.86 3.06
C LEU A 122 -8.96 13.45 2.21
N GLY A 123 -7.77 13.59 2.76
CA GLY A 123 -6.53 13.02 2.22
C GLY A 123 -6.10 11.79 3.01
N ILE A 124 -5.45 10.83 2.37
CA ILE A 124 -4.91 9.64 3.04
C ILE A 124 -3.39 9.59 2.86
N ILE A 125 -2.68 9.56 3.98
CA ILE A 125 -1.24 9.35 4.02
C ILE A 125 -0.97 7.95 4.56
N ALA A 126 -0.20 7.14 3.84
CA ALA A 126 0.16 5.80 4.29
C ALA A 126 1.68 5.61 4.35
N VAL A 127 2.19 5.01 5.42
CA VAL A 127 3.60 4.66 5.51
C VAL A 127 3.86 3.32 4.83
N SER A 128 4.93 3.21 4.05
CA SER A 128 5.28 1.95 3.38
C SER A 128 6.78 1.78 3.18
N THR A 129 7.23 0.52 3.27
CA THR A 129 8.60 0.11 2.95
C THR A 129 8.57 -0.96 1.87
N GLY A 130 8.57 -0.55 0.61
CA GLY A 130 8.64 -1.47 -0.53
C GLY A 130 7.88 -0.92 -1.74
N GLU A 131 8.47 -1.03 -2.93
CA GLU A 131 7.90 -0.48 -4.16
C GLU A 131 6.56 -1.13 -4.55
N GLY A 132 6.38 -2.42 -4.24
CA GLY A 132 5.11 -3.12 -4.48
C GLY A 132 4.02 -2.66 -3.52
N TRP A 133 4.34 -2.54 -2.23
CA TRP A 133 3.42 -1.99 -1.24
C TRP A 133 3.01 -0.54 -1.54
N SER A 134 3.96 0.32 -1.90
CA SER A 134 3.66 1.71 -2.27
C SER A 134 2.69 1.78 -3.45
N LYS A 135 2.85 0.91 -4.46
CA LYS A 135 1.93 0.83 -5.60
C LYS A 135 0.54 0.37 -5.17
N ILE A 136 0.46 -0.71 -4.40
CA ILE A 136 -0.81 -1.27 -3.91
C ILE A 136 -1.57 -0.24 -3.06
N LEU A 137 -0.90 0.43 -2.12
CA LEU A 137 -1.55 1.44 -1.28
C LEU A 137 -2.04 2.64 -2.10
N LYS A 138 -1.23 3.13 -3.06
CA LYS A 138 -1.65 4.23 -3.96
C LYS A 138 -2.85 3.84 -4.81
N SER A 139 -2.85 2.66 -5.44
CA SER A 139 -4.01 2.18 -6.21
C SER A 139 -5.26 1.97 -5.35
N MET A 140 -5.09 1.82 -4.03
CA MET A 140 -6.19 1.63 -3.10
C MET A 140 -6.75 2.92 -2.53
N GLY A 141 -6.16 4.07 -2.87
CA GLY A 141 -6.64 5.40 -2.52
C GLY A 141 -5.75 6.18 -1.57
N ALA A 142 -4.54 5.71 -1.25
CA ALA A 142 -3.57 6.53 -0.54
C ALA A 142 -3.05 7.65 -1.45
N ASP A 143 -3.22 8.91 -1.02
CA ASP A 143 -2.77 10.09 -1.76
C ASP A 143 -1.25 10.22 -1.66
N GLU A 144 -0.72 10.12 -0.44
CA GLU A 144 0.70 10.23 -0.16
C GLU A 144 1.27 8.96 0.46
N ILE A 145 2.49 8.62 0.06
CA ILE A 145 3.23 7.50 0.64
C ILE A 145 4.45 8.03 1.38
N LEU A 146 4.44 7.88 2.69
CA LEU A 146 5.57 8.19 3.55
C LEU A 146 6.54 7.01 3.59
N GLY A 147 7.82 7.31 3.37
CA GLY A 147 8.88 6.31 3.31
C GLY A 147 9.24 5.91 1.87
N GLY A 148 9.95 4.80 1.73
CA GLY A 148 10.39 4.34 0.42
C GLY A 148 11.41 3.22 0.52
N PRO A 149 11.87 2.67 -0.62
CA PRO A 149 12.75 1.50 -0.65
C PRO A 149 14.10 1.67 0.06
N LYS A 150 14.47 2.91 0.45
CA LYS A 150 15.70 3.27 1.15
C LYS A 150 15.49 3.97 2.50
N LYS A 151 14.27 4.37 2.87
CA LYS A 151 13.98 5.15 4.09
C LYS A 151 13.24 4.24 5.08
N LEU A 152 13.85 3.96 6.23
CA LEU A 152 13.43 2.89 7.15
C LEU A 152 12.14 3.22 7.91
N LYS A 153 12.15 4.36 8.63
CA LYS A 153 11.03 4.85 9.45
C LYS A 153 11.01 6.38 9.40
N PRO A 154 9.87 7.02 9.09
CA PRO A 154 9.75 8.47 9.11
C PRO A 154 9.86 9.01 10.55
N SER A 155 10.47 10.18 10.72
CA SER A 155 10.45 10.94 11.97
C SER A 155 9.13 11.70 12.15
N VAL A 156 8.91 12.30 13.33
CA VAL A 156 7.78 13.23 13.54
C VAL A 156 7.84 14.38 12.53
N GLU A 157 9.02 14.94 12.28
CA GLU A 157 9.23 16.01 11.30
C GLU A 157 8.88 15.58 9.87
N ASP A 158 9.28 14.38 9.46
CA ASP A 158 8.91 13.82 8.15
C ASP A 158 7.38 13.73 8.01
N ILE A 159 6.69 13.23 9.05
CA ILE A 159 5.24 13.06 9.04
C ILE A 159 4.54 14.43 9.03
N SER A 160 4.95 15.36 9.91
CA SER A 160 4.41 16.72 9.98
C SER A 160 4.55 17.46 8.65
N LYS A 161 5.73 17.36 8.02
CA LYS A 161 5.97 17.97 6.71
C LYS A 161 5.01 17.43 5.65
N THR A 162 4.83 16.11 5.57
CA THR A 162 3.90 15.53 4.59
C THR A 162 2.44 15.87 4.89
N ILE A 163 2.05 15.98 6.16
CA ILE A 163 0.72 16.48 6.56
C ILE A 163 0.50 17.90 6.03
N GLU A 164 1.49 18.77 6.16
CA GLU A 164 1.43 20.16 5.66
C GLU A 164 1.35 20.21 4.14
N GLU A 165 2.16 19.42 3.43
CA GLU A 165 2.23 19.37 1.97
C GLU A 165 1.00 18.70 1.32
N THR A 166 0.28 17.82 2.04
CA THR A 166 -0.89 17.12 1.49
C THR A 166 -2.04 18.09 1.22
N GLU A 167 -2.52 18.17 -0.02
CA GLU A 167 -3.58 19.10 -0.46
C GLU A 167 -5.00 18.62 -0.07
N ALA A 168 -5.22 18.40 1.23
CA ALA A 168 -6.51 18.03 1.80
C ALA A 168 -6.82 18.80 3.11
N LYS A 169 -8.12 18.99 3.41
CA LYS A 169 -8.56 19.69 4.63
C LYS A 169 -8.36 18.84 5.88
N ASN A 170 -8.80 17.58 5.82
CA ASN A 170 -8.60 16.61 6.88
C ASN A 170 -7.78 15.42 6.34
N ILE A 171 -7.02 14.78 7.21
CA ILE A 171 -6.07 13.73 6.84
C ILE A 171 -6.31 12.48 7.67
N ILE A 172 -6.38 11.34 7.00
CA ILE A 172 -6.27 10.02 7.63
C ILE A 172 -4.83 9.55 7.48
N LEU A 173 -4.18 9.21 8.58
CA LEU A 173 -2.81 8.72 8.60
C LEU A 173 -2.78 7.24 8.96
N LEU A 174 -2.16 6.42 8.10
CA LEU A 174 -1.96 4.97 8.27
C LEU A 174 -0.48 4.67 8.58
N PRO A 175 -0.09 4.49 9.85
CA PRO A 175 1.31 4.29 10.23
C PRO A 175 1.91 2.97 9.73
N ASN A 176 1.09 1.93 9.52
CA ASN A 176 1.47 0.61 8.97
C ASN A 176 2.66 -0.09 9.65
N ASP A 177 3.10 0.41 10.80
CA ASP A 177 4.12 -0.13 11.69
C ASP A 177 3.78 0.37 13.09
N GLY A 178 3.61 -0.56 14.03
CA GLY A 178 3.24 -0.23 15.40
C GLY A 178 4.26 0.66 16.11
N ASP A 179 5.51 0.69 15.65
CA ASP A 179 6.55 1.54 16.22
C ASP A 179 6.48 2.99 15.69
N ILE A 180 5.68 3.26 14.65
CA ILE A 180 5.49 4.61 14.07
C ILE A 180 4.26 5.30 14.68
N ILE A 181 3.30 4.54 15.23
CA ILE A 181 2.06 5.08 15.81
C ILE A 181 2.32 6.26 16.76
N PRO A 182 3.24 6.20 17.73
CA PRO A 182 3.48 7.33 18.64
C PRO A 182 3.98 8.59 17.91
N ALA A 183 4.80 8.42 16.86
CA ALA A 183 5.27 9.55 16.06
C ALA A 183 4.16 10.14 15.18
N ALA A 184 3.28 9.29 14.66
CA ALA A 184 2.10 9.68 13.89
C ALA A 184 1.09 10.45 14.74
N GLU A 185 0.78 9.96 15.94
CA GLU A 185 -0.08 10.65 16.91
C GLU A 185 0.54 12.00 17.30
N LYS A 186 1.86 12.04 17.54
CA LYS A 186 2.52 13.30 17.88
C LYS A 186 2.47 14.32 16.74
N ALA A 187 2.68 13.88 15.50
CA ALA A 187 2.58 14.76 14.34
C ALA A 187 1.15 15.25 14.12
N ALA A 188 0.15 14.41 14.38
CA ALA A 188 -1.27 14.78 14.34
C ALA A 188 -1.62 15.86 15.38
N GLU A 189 -1.12 15.74 16.62
CA GLU A 189 -1.31 16.76 17.67
C GLU A 189 -0.71 18.13 17.31
N LEU A 190 0.44 18.13 16.62
CA LEU A 190 1.15 19.35 16.24
C LEU A 190 0.60 19.99 14.96
N SER A 191 -0.26 19.28 14.24
CA SER A 191 -0.83 19.72 12.96
C SER A 191 -1.87 20.82 13.15
N LYS A 192 -1.91 21.77 12.21
CA LYS A 192 -3.03 22.72 12.08
C LYS A 192 -4.23 22.12 11.36
N LYS A 193 -4.00 21.11 10.52
CA LYS A 193 -5.07 20.33 9.85
C LYS A 193 -5.62 19.29 10.81
N LYS A 194 -6.88 18.93 10.67
CA LYS A 194 -7.46 17.80 11.41
C LYS A 194 -6.87 16.50 10.90
N VAL A 195 -6.18 15.74 11.76
CA VAL A 195 -5.54 14.48 11.40
C VAL A 195 -6.04 13.37 12.30
N GLU A 196 -6.60 12.31 11.71
CA GLU A 196 -6.97 11.10 12.43
C GLU A 196 -6.00 9.96 12.12
N VAL A 197 -5.42 9.39 13.17
CA VAL A 197 -4.53 8.24 13.07
C VAL A 197 -5.35 6.96 13.20
N VAL A 198 -5.29 6.10 12.18
CA VAL A 198 -5.81 4.74 12.25
C VAL A 198 -4.67 3.83 12.67
N SER A 199 -4.80 3.14 13.79
CA SER A 199 -3.70 2.46 14.51
C SER A 199 -3.22 1.15 13.85
N THR A 200 -3.00 1.19 12.54
CA THR A 200 -2.43 0.13 11.70
C THR A 200 -1.00 -0.19 12.15
N LYS A 201 -0.75 -1.47 12.46
CA LYS A 201 0.54 -1.97 12.95
C LYS A 201 1.33 -2.71 11.87
N SER A 202 0.74 -2.90 10.70
CA SER A 202 1.33 -3.56 9.55
C SER A 202 0.75 -3.00 8.25
N ILE A 203 1.46 -3.17 7.13
CA ILE A 203 0.95 -2.75 5.81
C ILE A 203 -0.31 -3.55 5.40
N PRO A 204 -0.44 -4.88 5.62
CA PRO A 204 -1.70 -5.58 5.41
C PRO A 204 -2.89 -4.97 6.17
N GLN A 205 -2.67 -4.50 7.41
CA GLN A 205 -3.69 -3.79 8.17
C GLN A 205 -4.06 -2.44 7.52
N GLY A 206 -3.08 -1.70 7.00
CA GLY A 206 -3.32 -0.50 6.20
C GLY A 206 -4.15 -0.77 4.94
N LEU A 207 -3.89 -1.87 4.26
CA LEU A 207 -4.69 -2.28 3.09
C LEU A 207 -6.13 -2.58 3.48
N ALA A 208 -6.35 -3.33 4.57
CA ALA A 208 -7.69 -3.62 5.09
C ALA A 208 -8.43 -2.35 5.53
N ALA A 209 -7.72 -1.37 6.12
CA ALA A 209 -8.27 -0.05 6.42
C ALA A 209 -8.72 0.67 5.13
N LEU A 210 -7.87 0.74 4.11
CA LEU A 210 -8.21 1.38 2.83
C LEU A 210 -9.41 0.71 2.12
N MET A 211 -9.59 -0.60 2.30
CA MET A 211 -10.76 -1.32 1.78
C MET A 211 -12.07 -0.89 2.43
N ASN A 212 -12.03 -0.42 3.68
CA ASN A 212 -13.18 0.06 4.43
C ASN A 212 -13.31 1.59 4.40
N TYR A 213 -12.51 2.27 3.58
CA TYR A 213 -12.62 3.71 3.36
C TYR A 213 -13.89 4.05 2.59
N ASN A 214 -14.65 5.02 3.09
CA ASN A 214 -15.77 5.64 2.40
C ASN A 214 -15.51 7.13 2.15
N PRO A 215 -15.31 7.58 0.90
CA PRO A 215 -15.05 8.98 0.60
C PRO A 215 -16.23 9.93 0.89
N GLU A 216 -17.45 9.39 1.04
CA GLU A 216 -18.64 10.17 1.38
C GLU A 216 -18.86 10.32 2.89
N ALA A 217 -18.17 9.51 3.70
CA ALA A 217 -18.24 9.56 5.16
C ALA A 217 -17.30 10.60 5.75
N GLY A 218 -17.63 11.08 6.95
CA GLY A 218 -16.76 11.97 7.71
C GLY A 218 -15.45 11.30 8.16
N ILE A 219 -14.50 12.09 8.65
CA ILE A 219 -13.20 11.56 9.10
C ILE A 219 -13.32 10.62 10.32
N GLU A 220 -14.21 10.94 11.27
CA GLU A 220 -14.42 10.12 12.48
C GLU A 220 -15.02 8.76 12.14
N GLU A 221 -16.05 8.76 11.31
CA GLU A 221 -16.73 7.55 10.85
C GLU A 221 -15.77 6.65 10.05
N ASN A 222 -14.98 7.25 9.16
CA ASN A 222 -13.91 6.53 8.47
C ASN A 222 -12.89 5.94 9.44
N LYS A 223 -12.42 6.71 10.43
CA LYS A 223 -11.49 6.22 11.44
C LYS A 223 -12.07 5.00 12.18
N GLU A 224 -13.34 5.05 12.56
CA GLU A 224 -14.02 3.97 13.25
C GLU A 224 -14.08 2.70 12.38
N PHE A 225 -14.62 2.78 11.16
CA PHE A 225 -14.74 1.64 10.26
C PHE A 225 -13.38 1.04 9.88
N MET A 226 -12.39 1.88 9.62
CA MET A 226 -11.02 1.43 9.34
C MET A 226 -10.40 0.69 10.53
N ASN A 227 -10.62 1.17 11.76
CA ASN A 227 -10.10 0.51 12.96
C ASN A 227 -10.78 -0.85 13.21
N GLN A 228 -12.08 -0.97 12.94
CA GLN A 228 -12.81 -2.24 13.06
C GLN A 228 -12.24 -3.33 12.12
N ALA A 229 -11.76 -2.94 10.93
CA ALA A 229 -11.15 -3.87 9.99
C ALA A 229 -9.82 -4.48 10.48
N LEU A 230 -9.07 -3.78 11.33
CA LEU A 230 -7.72 -4.19 11.74
C LEU A 230 -7.68 -5.48 12.55
N GLY A 231 -8.72 -5.71 13.38
CA GLY A 231 -8.78 -6.83 14.33
C GLY A 231 -8.86 -8.20 13.67
N ARG A 232 -9.34 -8.25 12.41
CA ARG A 232 -9.47 -9.50 11.63
C ARG A 232 -8.15 -9.92 10.99
N ILE A 233 -7.21 -8.99 10.84
CA ILE A 233 -5.97 -9.21 10.10
C ILE A 233 -4.87 -9.79 11.00
N LYS A 234 -4.46 -11.03 10.73
CA LYS A 234 -3.31 -11.66 11.36
C LYS A 234 -2.08 -11.47 10.49
N THR A 235 -1.11 -10.68 10.97
CA THR A 235 0.15 -10.47 10.25
C THR A 235 1.31 -11.29 10.81
N GLY A 236 1.98 -12.05 9.94
CA GLY A 236 3.24 -12.74 10.19
C GLY A 236 4.36 -12.21 9.31
N GLN A 237 5.61 -12.39 9.74
CA GLN A 237 6.79 -11.89 9.04
C GLN A 237 7.90 -12.94 9.04
N VAL A 238 8.58 -13.12 7.90
CA VAL A 238 9.74 -14.00 7.76
C VAL A 238 10.98 -13.15 7.53
N ALA A 239 11.93 -13.22 8.44
CA ALA A 239 13.13 -12.37 8.45
C ALA A 239 14.42 -13.17 8.68
N LYS A 240 15.55 -12.53 8.42
CA LYS A 240 16.87 -13.00 8.85
C LYS A 240 17.19 -12.42 10.23
N ALA A 241 17.58 -13.25 11.19
CA ALA A 241 17.97 -12.81 12.52
C ALA A 241 19.24 -11.93 12.48
N ALA A 242 19.15 -10.70 12.98
CA ALA A 242 20.28 -9.76 12.98
C ALA A 242 21.32 -10.04 14.07
N ARG A 243 20.91 -10.68 15.17
CA ARG A 243 21.74 -10.96 16.35
C ARG A 243 21.42 -12.33 16.94
N ILE A 244 22.33 -12.81 17.78
CA ILE A 244 22.09 -13.99 18.61
C ILE A 244 21.08 -13.59 19.69
N ALA A 245 20.06 -14.41 19.91
CA ALA A 245 19.06 -14.19 20.94
C ALA A 245 18.52 -15.51 21.46
N LYS A 246 18.13 -15.52 22.74
CA LYS A 246 17.29 -16.59 23.30
C LYS A 246 15.88 -16.02 23.46
N TYR A 247 14.91 -16.63 22.80
CA TYR A 247 13.51 -16.23 22.89
C TYR A 247 12.67 -17.47 23.19
N ARG A 248 12.13 -17.54 24.42
CA ARG A 248 11.44 -18.75 24.95
C ARG A 248 12.30 -20.00 24.74
N GLU A 249 11.79 -21.06 24.10
CA GLU A 249 12.58 -22.26 23.76
C GLU A 249 13.59 -22.06 22.61
N PHE A 250 13.49 -20.98 21.83
CA PHE A 250 14.34 -20.79 20.66
C PHE A 250 15.70 -20.17 21.02
N LYS A 251 16.77 -20.93 20.76
CA LYS A 251 18.13 -20.38 20.59
C LYS A 251 18.32 -19.95 19.14
N ILE A 252 18.36 -18.64 18.90
CA ILE A 252 18.46 -18.02 17.58
C ILE A 252 19.90 -17.58 17.35
N ARG A 253 20.50 -18.03 16.27
CA ARG A 253 21.83 -17.59 15.82
C ARG A 253 21.69 -16.44 14.82
N LYS A 254 22.69 -15.55 14.80
CA LYS A 254 22.78 -14.51 13.77
C LYS A 254 22.75 -15.16 12.39
N GLY A 255 21.86 -14.67 11.54
CA GLY A 255 21.69 -15.15 10.17
C GLY A 255 20.72 -16.31 9.98
N GLU A 256 20.21 -16.94 11.05
CA GLU A 256 19.10 -17.89 10.93
C GLU A 256 17.83 -17.21 10.41
N ILE A 257 16.98 -17.98 9.73
CA ILE A 257 15.69 -17.49 9.27
C ILE A 257 14.66 -17.75 10.36
N ILE A 258 13.87 -16.73 10.69
CA ILE A 258 12.87 -16.76 11.75
C ILE A 258 11.51 -16.30 11.22
N GLY A 259 10.45 -16.91 11.74
CA GLY A 259 9.07 -16.50 11.53
C GLY A 259 8.53 -15.85 12.78
N LEU A 260 8.03 -14.63 12.62
CA LEU A 260 7.48 -13.79 13.66
C LEU A 260 5.97 -13.73 13.51
N TYR A 261 5.23 -13.94 14.59
CA TYR A 261 3.80 -13.69 14.66
C TYR A 261 3.49 -12.98 15.98
N ARG A 262 2.77 -11.86 15.92
CA ARG A 262 2.49 -10.98 17.07
C ARG A 262 3.76 -10.51 17.81
N LYS A 263 4.80 -10.14 17.05
CA LYS A 263 6.14 -9.76 17.55
C LYS A 263 6.89 -10.87 18.32
N GLU A 264 6.40 -12.10 18.29
CA GLU A 264 7.04 -13.26 18.92
C GLU A 264 7.64 -14.20 17.87
N VAL A 265 8.81 -14.78 18.16
CA VAL A 265 9.37 -15.84 17.33
C VAL A 265 8.56 -17.11 17.57
N LYS A 266 7.93 -17.63 16.50
CA LYS A 266 7.15 -18.88 16.53
C LYS A 266 7.85 -20.04 15.85
N VAL A 267 8.64 -19.75 14.82
CA VAL A 267 9.32 -20.77 14.02
C VAL A 267 10.71 -20.28 13.63
N LYS A 268 11.64 -21.22 13.41
CA LYS A 268 12.97 -20.94 12.88
C LYS A 268 13.42 -22.02 11.91
N GLY A 269 14.32 -21.68 11.00
CA GLY A 269 14.83 -22.62 10.01
C GLY A 269 15.94 -22.05 9.13
N LYS A 270 16.29 -22.80 8.08
CA LYS A 270 17.38 -22.46 7.16
C LYS A 270 16.90 -21.76 5.88
N LYS A 271 15.66 -22.02 5.44
CA LYS A 271 15.12 -21.52 4.17
C LYS A 271 13.89 -20.64 4.42
N PRO A 272 13.79 -19.46 3.78
CA PRO A 272 12.62 -18.59 3.91
C PRO A 272 11.28 -19.26 3.60
N GLN A 273 11.21 -20.10 2.56
CA GLN A 273 9.97 -20.76 2.15
C GLN A 273 9.49 -21.78 3.19
N SER A 274 10.40 -22.59 3.76
CA SER A 274 10.01 -23.55 4.78
C SER A 274 9.53 -22.84 6.04
N VAL A 275 10.23 -21.78 6.45
CA VAL A 275 9.83 -20.97 7.61
C VAL A 275 8.50 -20.26 7.37
N ALA A 276 8.22 -19.78 6.15
CA ALA A 276 6.92 -19.21 5.80
C ALA A 276 5.80 -20.25 5.91
N LEU A 277 6.01 -21.47 5.40
CA LEU A 277 5.01 -22.55 5.46
C LEU A 277 4.72 -22.98 6.90
N ASP A 278 5.74 -23.05 7.75
CA ASP A 278 5.58 -23.36 9.17
C ASP A 278 4.92 -22.20 9.92
N LEU A 279 5.26 -20.95 9.60
CA LEU A 279 4.60 -19.79 10.19
C LEU A 279 3.10 -19.74 9.84
N ILE A 280 2.72 -20.09 8.61
CA ILE A 280 1.31 -20.17 8.20
C ILE A 280 0.55 -21.21 9.05
N LYS A 281 1.18 -22.36 9.40
CA LYS A 281 0.55 -23.35 10.30
C LYS A 281 0.19 -22.75 11.65
N GLU A 282 1.07 -21.92 12.20
CA GLU A 282 0.86 -21.26 13.49
C GLU A 282 -0.21 -20.16 13.43
N MET A 283 -0.43 -19.58 12.26
CA MET A 283 -1.33 -18.43 12.07
C MET A 283 -2.76 -18.83 11.70
N VAL A 284 -2.91 -19.87 10.89
CA VAL A 284 -4.21 -20.32 10.37
C VAL A 284 -5.00 -21.01 11.48
N LYS A 285 -6.27 -20.67 11.60
CA LYS A 285 -7.25 -21.21 12.54
C LYS A 285 -8.56 -21.49 11.81
N GLU A 286 -9.43 -22.24 12.47
CA GLU A 286 -10.80 -22.42 12.02
C GLU A 286 -11.52 -21.07 11.88
N GLY A 287 -12.25 -20.87 10.79
CA GLY A 287 -12.93 -19.62 10.45
C GLY A 287 -12.16 -18.68 9.53
N ASP A 288 -10.86 -18.89 9.32
CA ASP A 288 -10.12 -18.13 8.30
C ASP A 288 -10.57 -18.52 6.90
N SER A 289 -10.45 -17.57 5.98
CA SER A 289 -10.88 -17.72 4.58
C SER A 289 -9.79 -17.39 3.57
N ILE A 290 -8.80 -16.56 3.94
CA ILE A 290 -7.80 -16.03 3.00
C ILE A 290 -6.40 -16.07 3.59
N ILE A 291 -5.42 -16.43 2.76
CA ILE A 291 -3.99 -16.31 3.03
C ILE A 291 -3.35 -15.47 1.93
N THR A 292 -2.78 -14.33 2.28
CA THR A 292 -2.09 -13.46 1.32
C THR A 292 -0.61 -13.35 1.65
N LEU A 293 0.23 -13.73 0.70
CA LEU A 293 1.68 -13.70 0.81
C LEU A 293 2.25 -12.48 0.10
N TYR A 294 3.12 -11.73 0.76
CA TYR A 294 3.79 -10.58 0.17
C TYR A 294 5.30 -10.78 0.19
N TYR A 295 5.89 -11.07 -0.97
CA TYR A 295 7.31 -11.38 -1.05
C TYR A 295 8.17 -10.11 -1.21
N GLY A 296 9.29 -10.10 -0.50
CA GLY A 296 10.23 -8.97 -0.49
C GLY A 296 11.25 -9.03 -1.62
N ARG A 297 12.07 -7.97 -1.72
CA ARG A 297 13.09 -7.83 -2.79
C ARG A 297 14.11 -8.98 -2.82
N GLY A 298 14.37 -9.60 -1.67
CA GLY A 298 15.29 -10.74 -1.54
C GLY A 298 14.76 -12.09 -2.07
N VAL A 299 13.52 -12.14 -2.56
CA VAL A 299 12.87 -13.37 -3.04
C VAL A 299 12.64 -13.28 -4.55
N ARG A 300 13.14 -14.28 -5.28
CA ARG A 300 12.88 -14.42 -6.73
C ARG A 300 11.43 -14.87 -6.96
N THR A 301 10.77 -14.33 -7.99
CA THR A 301 9.38 -14.68 -8.37
C THR A 301 9.15 -16.18 -8.52
N LYS A 302 10.10 -16.93 -9.13
CA LYS A 302 10.01 -18.41 -9.22
C LYS A 302 9.88 -19.08 -7.84
N ARG A 303 10.60 -18.59 -6.84
CA ARG A 303 10.56 -19.11 -5.46
C ARG A 303 9.27 -18.71 -4.74
N ALA A 304 8.77 -17.51 -5.01
CA ALA A 304 7.49 -17.04 -4.50
C ALA A 304 6.34 -17.91 -5.05
N ASN A 305 6.32 -18.16 -6.36
CA ASN A 305 5.31 -19.01 -7.00
C ASN A 305 5.38 -20.47 -6.53
N GLN A 306 6.57 -21.00 -6.26
CA GLN A 306 6.72 -22.33 -5.64
C GLN A 306 6.07 -22.38 -4.25
N LEU A 307 6.27 -21.34 -3.42
CA LEU A 307 5.62 -21.26 -2.11
C LEU A 307 4.09 -21.15 -2.27
N LEU A 308 3.60 -20.33 -3.21
CA LEU A 308 2.17 -20.23 -3.52
C LEU A 308 1.56 -21.61 -3.79
N SER A 309 2.17 -22.41 -4.68
CA SER A 309 1.69 -23.75 -5.00
C SER A 309 1.65 -24.66 -3.77
N GLN A 310 2.69 -24.64 -2.93
CA GLN A 310 2.76 -25.44 -1.70
C GLN A 310 1.70 -25.04 -0.68
N VAL A 311 1.41 -23.75 -0.55
CA VAL A 311 0.38 -23.26 0.38
C VAL A 311 -1.02 -23.62 -0.15
N LYS A 312 -1.26 -23.50 -1.47
CA LYS A 312 -2.53 -23.93 -2.09
C LYS A 312 -2.81 -25.42 -1.92
N GLU A 313 -1.80 -26.27 -2.13
CA GLU A 313 -1.92 -27.72 -1.93
C GLU A 313 -2.30 -28.06 -0.48
N LYS A 314 -1.73 -27.33 0.47
CA LYS A 314 -1.92 -27.59 1.89
C LYS A 314 -3.20 -26.98 2.49
N TYR A 315 -3.70 -25.91 1.88
CA TYR A 315 -4.92 -25.20 2.29
C TYR A 315 -5.89 -25.05 1.11
N PRO A 316 -6.43 -26.16 0.56
CA PRO A 316 -7.25 -26.14 -0.65
C PRO A 316 -8.57 -25.38 -0.49
N ASN A 317 -9.04 -25.21 0.76
CA ASN A 317 -10.30 -24.55 1.06
C ASN A 317 -10.17 -23.02 1.26
N LEU A 318 -8.94 -22.52 1.39
CA LEU A 318 -8.65 -21.09 1.58
C LEU A 318 -8.29 -20.44 0.25
N ASP A 319 -8.65 -19.17 0.07
CA ASP A 319 -8.10 -18.40 -1.05
C ASP A 319 -6.65 -18.02 -0.74
N VAL A 320 -5.72 -18.44 -1.59
CA VAL A 320 -4.29 -18.19 -1.40
C VAL A 320 -3.78 -17.31 -2.52
N GLN A 321 -3.28 -16.15 -2.13
CA GLN A 321 -2.80 -15.11 -3.02
C GLN A 321 -1.32 -14.79 -2.76
N ILE A 322 -0.64 -14.26 -3.78
CA ILE A 322 0.73 -13.79 -3.63
C ILE A 322 0.98 -12.51 -4.42
N TYR A 323 1.59 -11.54 -3.76
CA TYR A 323 1.91 -10.24 -4.33
C TYR A 323 3.37 -9.89 -4.09
N PHE A 324 3.92 -9.09 -4.98
CA PHE A 324 5.21 -8.46 -4.74
C PHE A 324 5.03 -7.29 -3.78
N GLY A 325 5.62 -7.35 -2.59
CA GLY A 325 5.64 -6.22 -1.64
C GLY A 325 6.90 -5.38 -1.79
N GLY A 326 8.03 -5.99 -2.17
CA GLY A 326 9.28 -5.28 -2.42
C GLY A 326 9.98 -4.75 -1.17
N GLN A 327 9.54 -5.16 0.02
CA GLN A 327 10.17 -4.78 1.27
C GLN A 327 11.62 -5.31 1.37
N PRO A 328 12.57 -4.54 1.95
CA PRO A 328 13.98 -4.90 1.96
C PRO A 328 14.39 -5.90 3.06
N HIS A 329 13.72 -5.90 4.22
CA HIS A 329 14.16 -6.67 5.40
C HIS A 329 13.44 -8.01 5.60
N TYR A 330 12.22 -8.13 5.09
CA TYR A 330 11.41 -9.33 5.24
C TYR A 330 11.35 -10.10 3.92
N TYR A 331 11.65 -11.39 3.97
CA TYR A 331 11.46 -12.27 2.82
C TYR A 331 9.98 -12.40 2.46
N TYR A 332 9.14 -12.55 3.48
CA TYR A 332 7.69 -12.62 3.35
C TYR A 332 7.03 -11.82 4.46
N ILE A 333 5.98 -11.09 4.12
CA ILE A 333 4.93 -10.65 5.04
C ILE A 333 3.69 -11.49 4.69
N ILE A 334 3.01 -12.02 5.70
CA ILE A 334 1.91 -12.96 5.53
C ILE A 334 0.69 -12.35 6.21
N SER A 335 -0.44 -12.28 5.50
CA SER A 335 -1.75 -11.96 6.06
C SER A 335 -2.60 -13.22 6.10
N VAL A 336 -3.34 -13.41 7.19
CA VAL A 336 -4.39 -14.42 7.32
C VAL A 336 -5.61 -13.76 7.93
N GLU A 337 -6.78 -14.00 7.34
CA GLU A 337 -8.05 -13.39 7.71
C GLU A 337 -9.25 -14.31 7.50
#